data_AF-A0A3L6TRV0-F1
#
_entry.id   AF-A0A3L6TRV0-F1
#
_cell.length_a   1.000
_cell.length_b   1.000
_cell.length_c   1.000
_cell.angle_alpha   90.00
_cell.angle_beta   90.00
_cell.angle_gamma   90.00
#
_symmetry.space_group_name_H-M   'P 1'
#
loop_
_entity.id
_entity.type
_entity.pdbx_description
1 polymer ?
#
loop_
_entity_poly.entity_id
_entity_poly.type
_entity_poly.pdbx_seq_one_letter_code
_entity_poly.pdbx_strand_id
1 'polypeptide(L)'
;MGKTMMTTEELACAGVNTRGLHKHYISHAMHKENSSIVGEFKARDMHSGPGYFSVAWSDLYDLFNLDALDISLIRCLALQWNKESKERQLGVVFIDPQHFSTTVIA
;
A
#
# COMPACT_ATOMS: atom_id res chain seq x y z
N MET A 1 23.31 1.09 -12.50
CA MET A 1 23.15 1.43 -11.07
C MET A 1 21.67 1.67 -10.83
N GLY A 2 21.09 1.19 -9.74
CA GLY A 2 19.66 1.39 -9.44
C GLY A 2 19.32 2.86 -9.21
N LYS A 3 18.09 3.26 -9.52
CA LYS A 3 17.56 4.61 -9.28
C LYS A 3 17.48 4.84 -7.77
N THR A 4 17.80 6.05 -7.32
CA THR A 4 17.70 6.41 -5.90
C THR A 4 16.23 6.63 -5.55
N MET A 5 15.77 5.91 -4.52
CA MET A 5 14.36 5.87 -4.08
C MET A 5 13.73 7.23 -3.78
N MET A 6 14.49 8.11 -3.13
CA MET A 6 14.19 9.53 -2.86
C MET A 6 15.52 10.24 -2.59
N THR A 7 15.66 11.51 -2.94
CA THR A 7 16.83 12.29 -2.53
C THR A 7 16.79 12.61 -1.03
N THR A 8 17.92 13.05 -0.49
CA THR A 8 17.99 13.43 0.93
C THR A 8 17.08 14.63 1.20
N GLU A 9 17.01 15.55 0.24
CA GLU A 9 16.17 16.75 0.28
C GLU A 9 14.68 16.39 0.23
N GLU A 10 14.28 15.50 -0.68
CA GLU A 10 12.90 15.02 -0.77
C GLU A 10 12.45 14.33 0.52
N LEU A 11 13.32 13.49 1.09
CA LEU A 11 13.04 12.81 2.36
C LEU A 11 12.94 13.81 3.52
N ALA A 12 13.76 14.88 3.53
CA ALA A 12 13.69 15.92 4.55
C ALA A 12 12.37 16.71 4.50
N CYS A 13 11.84 16.93 3.29
CA CYS A 13 10.54 17.59 3.08
C CYS A 13 9.33 16.66 3.31
N ALA A 14 9.52 15.34 3.28
CA ALA A 14 8.44 14.37 3.45
C ALA A 14 7.85 14.35 4.87
N GLY A 15 6.59 13.96 5.01
CA GLY A 15 5.92 13.83 6.32
C GLY A 15 6.54 12.76 7.22
N VAL A 16 6.25 12.83 8.54
CA VAL A 16 6.80 11.91 9.55
C VAL A 16 6.53 10.43 9.22
N ASN A 17 5.35 10.12 8.67
CA ASN A 17 4.96 8.77 8.30
C ASN A 17 5.75 8.26 7.09
N THR A 18 5.92 9.10 6.06
CA THR A 18 6.71 8.76 4.86
C THR A 18 8.16 8.49 5.24
N ARG A 19 8.76 9.33 6.10
CA ARG A 19 10.12 9.10 6.60
C ARG A 19 10.24 7.83 7.43
N GLY A 20 9.25 7.54 8.26
CA GLY A 20 9.18 6.30 9.04
C GLY A 20 9.11 5.06 8.15
N LEU A 21 8.25 5.08 7.13
CA LEU A 21 8.10 4.00 6.16
C LEU A 21 9.38 3.80 5.34
N HIS A 22 10.02 4.89 4.88
CA HIS A 22 11.30 4.83 4.18
C HIS A 22 12.39 4.19 5.05
N LYS A 23 12.49 4.60 6.32
CA LYS A 23 13.44 3.99 7.26
C LYS A 23 13.17 2.50 7.46
N HIS A 24 11.89 2.12 7.59
CA HIS A 24 11.49 0.72 7.74
C HIS A 24 11.87 -0.10 6.50
N TYR A 25 11.61 0.42 5.30
CA TYR A 25 12.03 -0.16 4.03
C TYR A 25 13.54 -0.39 3.99
N ILE A 26 14.35 0.65 4.23
CA ILE A 26 15.82 0.54 4.15
C ILE A 26 16.35 -0.48 5.15
N SER A 27 15.83 -0.50 6.38
CA SER A 27 16.24 -1.48 7.37
C SER A 27 15.96 -2.92 6.91
N HIS A 28 14.77 -3.21 6.39
CA HIS A 28 14.38 -4.59 6.06
C HIS A 28 14.93 -5.05 4.71
N ALA A 29 14.97 -4.16 3.70
CA ALA A 29 15.56 -4.43 2.40
C ALA A 29 17.06 -4.79 2.53
N MET A 30 17.77 -4.16 3.48
CA MET A 30 19.18 -4.44 3.73
C MET A 30 19.42 -5.74 4.51
N HIS A 31 18.48 -6.16 5.36
CA HIS A 31 18.62 -7.35 6.20
C HIS A 31 18.01 -8.63 5.59
N LYS A 32 17.32 -8.53 4.44
CA LYS A 32 16.65 -9.67 3.74
C LYS A 32 15.66 -10.46 4.61
N GLU A 33 15.24 -9.91 5.73
CA GLU A 33 14.24 -10.52 6.61
C GLU A 33 12.84 -10.10 6.15
N ASN A 34 12.00 -11.10 5.81
CA ASN A 34 10.63 -10.96 5.29
C ASN A 34 10.54 -10.13 3.99
N SER A 35 10.07 -10.72 2.90
CA SER A 35 10.03 -10.07 1.57
C SER A 35 8.91 -9.03 1.40
N SER A 36 8.08 -8.80 2.43
CA SER A 36 6.88 -7.98 2.33
C SER A 36 6.27 -7.60 3.67
N ILE A 37 5.42 -6.57 3.67
CA ILE A 37 4.47 -6.26 4.75
C ILE A 37 3.16 -7.01 4.46
N VAL A 38 2.64 -7.76 5.43
CA VAL A 38 1.37 -8.49 5.28
C VAL A 38 0.24 -7.68 5.91
N GLY A 39 -0.83 -7.45 5.15
CA GLY A 39 -2.07 -6.84 5.60
C GLY A 39 -3.20 -7.86 5.68
N GLU A 40 -4.03 -7.73 6.70
CA GLU A 40 -5.27 -8.50 6.89
C GLU A 40 -6.47 -7.55 6.84
N PHE A 41 -7.58 -8.00 6.26
CA PHE A 41 -8.83 -7.24 6.23
C PHE A 41 -10.06 -8.13 6.43
N LYS A 42 -11.13 -7.55 7.01
CA LYS A 42 -12.41 -8.24 7.22
C LYS A 42 -13.32 -8.03 6.00
N ALA A 43 -14.30 -8.91 5.84
CA ALA A 43 -15.30 -8.84 4.75
C ALA A 43 -16.08 -7.51 4.64
N ARG A 44 -16.07 -6.69 5.70
CA ARG A 44 -16.74 -5.39 5.77
C ARG A 44 -15.81 -4.20 5.50
N ASP A 45 -14.51 -4.45 5.40
CA ASP A 45 -13.52 -3.40 5.19
C ASP A 45 -13.35 -3.14 3.70
N MET A 46 -13.45 -4.21 2.90
CA MET A 46 -13.57 -4.19 1.45
C MET A 46 -14.70 -5.16 1.12
N HIS A 47 -15.64 -4.77 0.25
CA HIS A 47 -16.85 -5.53 -0.09
C HIS A 47 -16.51 -6.79 -0.90
N SER A 48 -15.88 -7.71 -0.20
CA SER A 48 -15.29 -8.97 -0.62
C SER A 48 -15.32 -9.92 0.58
N GLY A 49 -14.85 -11.15 0.43
CA GLY A 49 -14.57 -12.00 1.60
C GLY A 49 -13.48 -11.41 2.51
N PRO A 50 -13.29 -11.93 3.74
CA PRO A 50 -12.10 -11.60 4.52
C PRO A 50 -10.86 -12.14 3.80
N GLY A 51 -9.70 -11.51 4.01
CA GLY A 51 -8.51 -11.92 3.29
C GLY A 51 -7.21 -11.30 3.78
N TYR A 52 -6.15 -11.72 3.12
CA TYR A 52 -4.79 -11.23 3.30
C TYR A 52 -4.26 -10.67 1.99
N PHE A 53 -3.37 -9.70 2.09
CA PHE A 53 -2.57 -9.22 0.98
C PHE A 53 -1.15 -8.93 1.45
N SER A 54 -0.22 -8.89 0.49
CA SER A 54 1.18 -8.62 0.72
C SER A 54 1.57 -7.37 -0.05
N VAL A 55 2.23 -6.43 0.61
CA VAL A 55 2.89 -5.28 -0.01
C VAL A 55 4.36 -5.64 -0.13
N ALA A 56 4.80 -5.95 -1.34
CA ALA A 56 6.19 -6.32 -1.57
C ALA A 56 7.10 -5.08 -1.45
N TRP A 57 8.37 -5.32 -1.16
CA TRP A 57 9.36 -4.23 -1.17
C TRP A 57 9.49 -3.58 -2.55
N SER A 58 9.26 -4.32 -3.64
CA SER A 58 9.19 -3.74 -4.99
C SER A 58 8.09 -2.68 -5.11
N ASP A 59 6.89 -2.99 -4.63
CA ASP A 59 5.74 -2.09 -4.71
C ASP A 59 6.02 -0.79 -3.95
N LEU A 60 6.67 -0.88 -2.77
CA LEU A 60 7.09 0.29 -2.01
C LEU A 60 8.19 1.08 -2.71
N TYR A 61 9.14 0.41 -3.36
CA TYR A 61 10.16 1.07 -4.16
C TYR A 61 9.52 1.89 -5.28
N ASP A 62 8.56 1.32 -6.00
CA ASP A 62 7.85 2.00 -7.08
C ASP A 62 7.02 3.17 -6.55
N LEU A 63 6.39 3.04 -5.37
CA LEU A 63 5.68 4.12 -4.70
C LEU A 63 6.60 5.30 -4.37
N PHE A 64 7.75 5.05 -3.76
CA PHE A 64 8.68 6.11 -3.38
C PHE A 64 9.25 6.85 -4.60
N ASN A 65 9.48 6.13 -5.69
CA ASN A 65 9.98 6.70 -6.93
C ASN A 65 8.87 7.30 -7.82
N LEU A 66 7.61 7.22 -7.39
CA LEU A 66 6.42 7.61 -8.14
C LEU A 66 6.35 6.93 -9.53
N ASP A 67 6.85 5.70 -9.63
CA ASP A 67 6.96 4.95 -10.89
C ASP A 67 5.68 4.14 -11.18
N ALA A 68 5.12 3.46 -10.18
CA ALA A 68 3.89 2.68 -10.30
C ALA A 68 3.07 2.66 -9.01
N LEU A 69 1.81 2.27 -9.12
CA LEU A 69 0.89 2.08 -7.99
C LEU A 69 0.23 0.70 -8.10
N ASP A 70 0.80 -0.28 -7.41
CA ASP A 70 0.32 -1.66 -7.42
C ASP A 70 -0.97 -1.88 -6.63
N ILE A 71 -1.69 -2.96 -6.96
CA ILE A 71 -2.94 -3.37 -6.30
C ILE A 71 -2.78 -3.47 -4.77
N SER A 72 -1.62 -3.92 -4.28
CA SER A 72 -1.31 -4.01 -2.85
C SER A 72 -1.38 -2.65 -2.15
N LEU A 73 -0.92 -1.59 -2.82
CA LEU A 73 -0.96 -0.21 -2.32
C LEU A 73 -2.36 0.42 -2.47
N ILE A 74 -3.07 0.11 -3.56
CA ILE A 74 -4.47 0.53 -3.73
C ILE A 74 -5.34 -0.07 -2.62
N ARG A 75 -5.08 -1.32 -2.21
CA ARG A 75 -5.75 -1.94 -1.05
C ARG A 75 -5.48 -1.20 0.24
N CYS A 76 -4.24 -0.84 0.54
CA CYS A 76 -3.91 0.01 1.69
C CYS A 76 -4.71 1.31 1.70
N LEU A 77 -4.79 1.98 0.55
CA LEU A 77 -5.54 3.24 0.41
C LEU A 77 -7.05 3.05 0.61
N ALA A 78 -7.62 2.02 -0.01
CA ALA A 78 -9.03 1.67 0.15
C ALA A 78 -9.40 1.36 1.61
N LEU A 79 -8.54 0.66 2.34
CA LEU A 79 -8.72 0.37 3.76
C LEU A 79 -8.66 1.65 4.62
N GLN A 80 -7.72 2.54 4.34
CA GLN A 80 -7.62 3.83 5.04
C GLN A 80 -8.85 4.70 4.78
N TRP A 81 -9.29 4.81 3.53
CA TRP A 81 -10.50 5.56 3.20
C TRP A 81 -11.77 4.91 3.75
N ASN A 82 -11.85 3.59 3.82
CA ASN A 82 -12.96 2.90 4.46
C ASN A 82 -13.04 3.21 5.96
N LYS A 83 -11.88 3.29 6.63
CA LYS A 83 -11.81 3.71 8.03
C LYS A 83 -12.31 5.16 8.18
N GLU A 84 -11.78 6.08 7.39
CA GLU A 84 -12.16 7.50 7.44
C GLU A 84 -13.63 7.73 7.06
N SER A 85 -14.16 6.95 6.10
CA SER A 85 -15.56 7.06 5.67
C SER A 85 -16.52 6.62 6.77
N LYS A 86 -16.19 5.53 7.49
CA LYS A 86 -16.93 5.08 8.67
C LYS A 86 -16.92 6.12 9.78
N GLU A 87 -15.75 6.70 10.07
CA GLU A 87 -15.59 7.77 11.07
C GLU A 87 -16.42 9.01 10.72
N ARG A 88 -16.52 9.33 9.43
CA ARG A 88 -17.30 10.47 8.91
C ARG A 88 -18.76 10.13 8.57
N GLN A 89 -19.21 8.89 8.83
CA GLN A 89 -20.56 8.39 8.51
C GLN A 89 -20.96 8.58 7.04
N LEU A 90 -19.99 8.43 6.13
CA LEU A 90 -20.24 8.47 4.70
C LEU A 90 -20.84 7.13 4.26
N GLY A 91 -21.99 7.17 3.58
CA GLY A 91 -22.70 5.98 3.06
C GLY A 91 -22.02 5.36 1.83
N VAL A 92 -20.71 5.14 1.90
CA VAL A 92 -19.89 4.59 0.81
C VAL A 92 -19.31 3.25 1.19
N VAL A 93 -19.10 2.41 0.18
CA VAL A 93 -18.52 1.07 0.32
C VAL A 93 -17.36 0.96 -0.67
N PHE A 94 -16.27 0.32 -0.25
CA PHE A 94 -15.09 0.11 -1.07
C PHE A 94 -15.06 -1.33 -1.54
N ILE A 95 -14.86 -1.56 -2.84
CA ILE A 95 -14.75 -2.89 -3.45
C ILE A 95 -13.26 -3.25 -3.49
N ASP A 96 -12.92 -4.53 -3.30
CA ASP A 96 -11.54 -4.98 -3.44
C ASP A 96 -11.03 -4.70 -4.87
N PRO A 97 -9.94 -3.93 -5.05
CA PRO A 97 -9.34 -3.66 -6.35
C PRO A 97 -9.06 -4.93 -7.18
N GLN A 98 -8.83 -6.09 -6.54
CA GLN A 98 -8.64 -7.34 -7.26
C GLN A 98 -9.88 -7.79 -8.04
N HIS A 99 -11.10 -7.40 -7.64
CA HIS A 99 -12.31 -7.73 -8.41
C HIS A 99 -12.37 -7.00 -9.76
N PHE A 100 -11.69 -5.86 -9.90
CA PHE A 100 -11.65 -5.13 -11.18
C PHE A 100 -10.69 -5.80 -12.17
N SER A 101 -9.62 -6.45 -11.69
CA SER A 101 -8.64 -7.12 -12.56
C SER A 101 -9.05 -8.53 -12.97
N THR A 102 -10.00 -9.17 -12.28
CA THR A 102 -10.48 -10.52 -12.64
C THR A 102 -11.52 -10.57 -13.76
N THR A 103 -11.96 -9.42 -14.29
CA THR A 103 -12.89 -9.41 -15.42
C THR A 103 -12.13 -9.67 -16.72
N VAL A 104 -11.81 -10.94 -16.97
CA VAL A 104 -11.53 -11.42 -18.33
C VAL A 104 -12.86 -11.34 -19.08
N ILE A 105 -12.92 -10.51 -20.12
CA ILE A 105 -13.96 -10.64 -21.14
C ILE A 105 -13.75 -12.02 -21.77
N ALA A 106 -14.58 -12.98 -21.39
CA ALA A 106 -14.69 -14.28 -22.03
C ALA A 106 -15.46 -14.17 -23.35
#